data_AF-A0A8H6SLE6-F1
#
_entry.id   AF-A0A8H6SLE6-F1
#
_cell.length_a   1.000
_cell.length_b   1.000
_cell.length_c   1.000
_cell.angle_alpha   90.00
_cell.angle_beta   90.00
_cell.angle_gamma   90.00
#
_symmetry.space_group_name_H-M   'P 1'
#
loop_
_entity.id
_entity.type
_entity.pdbx_description
1 polymer ?
#
loop_
_entity_poly.entity_id
_entity_poly.type
_entity_poly.pdbx_seq_one_letter_code
_entity_poly.pdbx_strand_id
1 'polypeptide(L)'
;MATEYIFSPEDVVDKTFDYIICGGGTAGLTLAARLSEDPNITVAVLEAGEHNIGEPLIDIPGQFGATFGNPKFDWAFPVVPQKYSQNKTYFWQRGKALGGSSTINFNAWTKPPAKDIDAIEELGNPGWGWAEYSKYTRLSETYVVSFVSIHSTPRHLFHPAAKEQADAHPQTPNLAFRGKDGPVQIAVPFSVTSICTDPWNLLAVDTVGSTSMLPLDKQGVVSPELKVYGTANLRVVDVGIVPIQIASHVLATTYVTAEKAADMITGKTRKI
;
A
#
# COMPACT_ATOMS: atom_id res chain seq x y z
N MET A 1 6.45 23.42 -8.44
CA MET A 1 6.76 22.28 -9.33
C MET A 1 5.66 21.21 -9.34
N ALA A 2 4.85 21.02 -8.28
CA ALA A 2 3.78 20.00 -8.27
C ALA A 2 2.35 20.49 -8.60
N THR A 3 2.16 21.80 -8.78
CA THR A 3 0.83 22.39 -9.02
C THR A 3 0.39 22.40 -10.48
N GLU A 4 1.27 22.05 -11.42
CA GLU A 4 0.98 22.07 -12.87
C GLU A 4 0.06 20.93 -13.33
N TYR A 5 -0.21 19.96 -12.44
CA TYR A 5 -1.02 18.77 -12.73
C TYR A 5 -2.26 18.66 -11.83
N ILE A 6 -2.59 19.72 -11.09
CA ILE A 6 -3.78 19.78 -10.23
C ILE A 6 -4.81 20.65 -10.95
N PHE A 7 -5.97 20.07 -11.21
CA PHE A 7 -7.05 20.70 -11.96
C PHE A 7 -8.31 20.78 -11.08
N SER A 8 -9.09 21.83 -11.28
CA SER A 8 -10.46 21.88 -10.77
C SER A 8 -11.36 20.96 -11.61
N PRO A 9 -12.50 20.49 -11.07
CA PRO A 9 -13.46 19.71 -11.85
C PRO A 9 -13.89 20.40 -13.16
N GLU A 10 -14.02 21.72 -13.14
CA GLU A 10 -14.42 22.54 -14.28
C GLU A 10 -13.39 22.51 -15.43
N ASP A 11 -12.10 22.34 -15.10
CA ASP A 11 -11.02 22.27 -16.11
C ASP A 11 -11.07 20.96 -16.93
N VAL A 12 -11.70 19.91 -16.38
CA VAL A 12 -11.63 18.54 -16.91
C VAL A 12 -12.98 17.91 -17.26
N VAL A 13 -14.11 18.55 -16.95
CA VAL A 13 -15.46 17.98 -17.13
C VAL A 13 -15.77 17.53 -18.56
N ASP A 14 -15.29 18.26 -19.56
CA ASP A 14 -15.49 17.96 -20.99
C ASP A 14 -14.30 17.21 -21.62
N LYS A 15 -13.38 16.70 -20.80
CA LYS A 15 -12.20 15.95 -21.27
C LYS A 15 -12.47 14.45 -21.26
N THR A 16 -11.79 13.75 -22.15
CA THR A 16 -11.78 12.28 -22.20
C THR A 16 -10.40 11.78 -21.79
N PHE A 17 -10.40 10.69 -21.05
CA PHE A 17 -9.19 9.99 -20.62
C PHE A 17 -9.34 8.50 -20.93
N ASP A 18 -8.24 7.82 -21.19
CA ASP A 18 -8.24 6.37 -21.35
C ASP A 18 -8.62 5.67 -20.05
N TYR A 19 -8.19 6.24 -18.91
CA TYR A 19 -8.53 5.75 -17.57
C TYR A 19 -8.90 6.89 -16.62
N ILE A 20 -9.95 6.67 -15.83
CA ILE A 20 -10.31 7.49 -14.68
C ILE A 20 -10.13 6.64 -13.43
N ILE A 21 -9.31 7.13 -12.50
CA ILE A 21 -9.04 6.48 -11.21
C ILE A 21 -9.75 7.28 -10.13
N CYS A 22 -10.73 6.64 -9.48
CA CYS A 22 -11.48 7.23 -8.38
C CYS A 22 -10.76 6.94 -7.05
N GLY A 23 -10.04 7.92 -6.52
CA GLY A 23 -9.24 7.85 -5.30
C GLY A 23 -7.75 7.95 -5.59
N GLY A 24 -7.13 9.07 -5.22
CA GLY A 24 -5.69 9.31 -5.28
C GLY A 24 -4.95 8.72 -4.09
N GLY A 25 -5.37 7.55 -3.61
CA GLY A 25 -4.72 6.83 -2.52
C GLY A 25 -3.49 6.05 -2.96
N THR A 26 -2.95 5.23 -2.05
CA THR A 26 -1.74 4.42 -2.31
C THR A 26 -1.85 3.56 -3.58
N ALA A 27 -2.93 2.78 -3.73
CA ALA A 27 -3.14 1.97 -4.93
C ALA A 27 -3.44 2.84 -6.16
N GLY A 28 -4.30 3.85 -6.02
CA GLY A 28 -4.71 4.73 -7.11
C GLY A 28 -3.54 5.46 -7.76
N LEU A 29 -2.65 6.07 -6.96
CA LEU A 29 -1.47 6.75 -7.49
C LEU A 29 -0.39 5.80 -8.01
N THR A 30 -0.25 4.63 -7.40
CA THR A 30 0.65 3.60 -7.94
C THR A 30 0.17 3.17 -9.33
N LEU A 31 -1.13 2.89 -9.49
CA LEU A 31 -1.72 2.53 -10.77
C LEU A 31 -1.61 3.68 -11.78
N ALA A 32 -1.92 4.91 -11.37
CA ALA A 32 -1.83 6.08 -12.24
C ALA A 32 -0.41 6.25 -12.79
N ALA A 33 0.59 6.19 -11.92
CA ALA A 33 2.00 6.28 -12.32
C ALA A 33 2.35 5.21 -13.34
N ARG A 34 1.98 3.94 -13.09
CA ARG A 34 2.27 2.81 -13.98
C ARG A 34 1.58 2.92 -15.33
N LEU A 35 0.31 3.32 -15.38
CA LEU A 35 -0.42 3.51 -16.64
C LEU A 35 0.16 4.68 -17.46
N SER A 36 0.56 5.76 -16.79
CA SER A 36 1.14 6.95 -17.43
C SER A 36 2.58 6.79 -17.93
N GLU A 37 3.23 5.64 -17.68
CA GLU A 37 4.54 5.34 -18.28
C GLU A 37 4.48 5.22 -19.81
N ASP A 38 3.31 4.87 -20.36
CA ASP A 38 3.06 4.96 -21.80
C ASP A 38 2.57 6.38 -22.12
N PRO A 39 3.35 7.21 -22.85
CA PRO A 39 2.98 8.59 -23.13
C PRO A 39 1.74 8.71 -24.03
N ASN A 40 1.24 7.61 -24.59
CA ASN A 40 -0.01 7.58 -25.37
C ASN A 40 -1.25 7.31 -24.51
N ILE A 41 -1.08 7.03 -23.21
CA ILE A 41 -2.18 6.78 -22.28
C ILE A 41 -2.43 8.03 -21.43
N THR A 42 -3.69 8.47 -21.40
CA THR A 42 -4.17 9.58 -20.59
C THR A 42 -4.90 9.07 -19.35
N VAL A 43 -4.52 9.59 -18.18
CA VAL A 43 -5.08 9.16 -16.89
C VAL A 43 -5.56 10.38 -16.11
N ALA A 44 -6.80 10.33 -15.62
CA ALA A 44 -7.31 11.27 -14.63
C ALA A 44 -7.41 10.59 -13.26
N VAL A 45 -6.95 11.25 -12.21
CA VAL A 45 -7.10 10.81 -10.82
C VAL A 45 -8.04 11.77 -10.11
N LEU A 46 -9.14 11.25 -9.56
CA LEU A 46 -10.09 12.01 -8.77
C LEU A 46 -9.80 11.79 -7.29
N GLU A 47 -9.35 12.82 -6.58
CA GLU A 47 -9.05 12.77 -5.14
C GLU A 47 -9.91 13.78 -4.39
N ALA A 48 -10.47 13.36 -3.26
CA ALA A 48 -11.37 14.17 -2.45
C ALA A 48 -10.65 15.04 -1.41
N GLY A 49 -9.41 14.67 -1.05
CA GLY A 49 -8.54 15.41 -0.16
C GLY A 49 -7.59 16.37 -0.88
N GLU A 50 -6.85 17.13 -0.08
CA GLU A 50 -5.83 18.06 -0.55
C GLU A 50 -4.53 17.34 -0.96
N HIS A 51 -3.72 17.98 -1.81
CA HIS A 51 -2.45 17.42 -2.27
C HIS A 51 -1.35 17.41 -1.21
N ASN A 52 -1.40 18.34 -0.24
CA ASN A 52 -0.57 18.39 0.98
C ASN A 52 0.95 18.19 0.78
N ILE A 53 1.52 18.64 -0.34
CA ILE A 53 2.96 18.51 -0.62
C ILE A 53 3.76 19.48 0.28
N GLY A 54 4.76 18.97 0.99
CA GLY A 54 5.55 19.77 1.92
C GLY A 54 4.90 19.95 3.30
N GLU A 55 3.82 19.22 3.59
CA GLU A 55 3.12 19.28 4.89
C GLU A 55 3.94 18.57 5.98
N PRO A 56 4.47 19.31 6.99
CA PRO A 56 5.33 18.70 8.01
C PRO A 56 4.68 17.60 8.85
N LEU A 57 3.35 17.65 9.02
CA LEU A 57 2.61 16.59 9.74
C LEU A 57 2.57 15.25 8.97
N ILE A 58 2.85 15.27 7.66
CA ILE A 58 2.92 14.09 6.79
C ILE A 58 4.37 13.73 6.50
N ASP A 59 5.19 14.71 6.11
CA ASP A 59 6.54 14.48 5.57
C ASP A 59 7.59 14.15 6.65
N ILE A 60 7.33 14.49 7.92
CA ILE A 60 8.24 14.17 9.04
C ILE A 60 7.78 12.84 9.67
N PRO A 61 8.55 11.73 9.52
CA PRO A 61 8.09 10.41 9.98
C PRO A 61 7.76 10.34 11.47
N GLY A 62 8.42 11.16 12.29
CA GLY A 62 8.16 11.24 13.73
C GLY A 62 6.79 11.83 14.11
N GLN A 63 6.02 12.34 13.14
CA GLN A 63 4.67 12.88 13.32
C GLN A 63 3.57 11.82 13.08
N PHE A 64 3.91 10.53 12.97
CA PHE A 64 2.92 9.48 12.77
C PHE A 64 1.79 9.59 13.81
N GLY A 65 0.53 9.53 13.33
CA GLY A 65 -0.66 9.70 14.17
C GLY A 65 -1.05 11.14 14.52
N ALA A 66 -0.20 12.15 14.29
CA ALA A 66 -0.54 13.56 14.57
C ALA A 66 -1.69 14.10 13.69
N THR A 67 -1.95 13.43 12.56
CA THR A 67 -3.01 13.75 11.61
C THR A 67 -4.37 13.13 11.97
N PHE A 68 -4.42 12.20 12.93
CA PHE A 68 -5.64 11.46 13.27
C PHE A 68 -6.73 12.37 13.84
N GLY A 69 -7.95 12.21 13.33
CA GLY A 69 -9.09 13.04 13.71
C GLY A 69 -9.07 14.47 13.17
N ASN A 70 -8.02 14.87 12.44
CA ASN A 70 -8.00 16.16 11.77
C ASN A 70 -8.72 16.06 10.41
N PRO A 71 -9.84 16.77 10.20
CA PRO A 71 -10.65 16.65 8.96
C PRO A 71 -9.93 17.12 7.69
N LYS A 72 -8.78 17.79 7.81
CA LYS A 72 -7.89 18.12 6.68
C LYS A 72 -7.20 16.88 6.11
N PHE A 73 -6.89 15.89 6.94
CA PHE A 73 -6.04 14.74 6.59
C PHE A 73 -6.69 13.38 6.78
N ASP A 74 -7.74 13.30 7.60
CA ASP A 74 -8.37 12.07 8.02
C ASP A 74 -9.88 12.15 7.81
N TRP A 75 -10.45 11.13 7.19
CA TRP A 75 -11.89 10.94 7.12
C TRP A 75 -12.50 10.65 8.49
N ALA A 76 -11.73 10.01 9.38
CA ALA A 76 -12.11 9.67 10.75
C ALA A 76 -13.53 9.07 10.83
N PHE A 77 -13.81 8.03 10.04
CA PHE A 77 -15.15 7.48 9.93
C PHE A 77 -15.62 6.91 11.28
N PRO A 78 -16.76 7.37 11.84
CA PRO A 78 -17.28 6.78 13.06
C PRO A 78 -17.86 5.39 12.76
N VAL A 79 -17.41 4.36 13.48
CA VAL A 79 -18.05 3.05 13.39
C VAL A 79 -19.33 3.01 14.20
N VAL A 80 -20.25 2.11 13.81
CA VAL A 80 -21.43 1.81 14.61
C VAL A 80 -21.04 1.31 16.02
N PRO A 81 -21.93 1.40 17.04
CA PRO A 81 -21.66 0.82 18.35
C PRO A 81 -21.28 -0.65 18.27
N GLN A 82 -20.12 -1.00 18.81
CA GLN A 82 -19.56 -2.34 18.70
C GLN A 82 -20.10 -3.24 19.82
N LYS A 83 -21.00 -4.17 19.50
CA LYS A 83 -21.64 -5.11 20.45
C LYS A 83 -20.63 -5.81 21.38
N TYR A 84 -19.51 -6.25 20.82
CA TYR A 84 -18.47 -6.99 21.55
C TYR A 84 -17.39 -6.08 22.17
N SER A 85 -17.56 -4.76 22.08
CA SER A 85 -16.69 -3.76 22.72
C SER A 85 -17.51 -2.78 23.55
N GLN A 86 -18.36 -3.31 24.44
CA GLN A 86 -19.18 -2.51 25.38
C GLN A 86 -20.05 -1.44 24.69
N ASN A 87 -20.51 -1.70 23.47
CA ASN A 87 -21.24 -0.74 22.62
C ASN A 87 -20.49 0.59 22.40
N LYS A 88 -19.17 0.59 22.48
CA LYS A 88 -18.34 1.77 22.18
C LYS A 88 -18.33 2.05 20.69
N THR A 89 -18.22 3.33 20.37
CA THR A 89 -17.93 3.84 19.03
C THR A 89 -16.47 4.25 18.97
N TYR A 90 -15.83 3.97 17.84
CA TYR A 90 -14.44 4.31 17.55
C TYR A 90 -14.38 5.08 16.23
N PHE A 91 -13.27 5.78 16.02
CA PHE A 91 -12.97 6.37 14.73
C PHE A 91 -12.09 5.43 13.93
N TRP A 92 -12.48 5.18 12.69
CA TRP A 92 -11.75 4.41 11.71
C TRP A 92 -10.99 5.38 10.82
N GLN A 93 -9.71 5.60 11.15
CA GLN A 93 -8.88 6.58 10.46
C GLN A 93 -8.64 6.13 9.02
N ARG A 94 -8.85 7.01 8.04
CA ARG A 94 -8.55 6.81 6.61
C ARG A 94 -8.01 8.11 6.05
N GLY A 95 -6.85 8.07 5.40
CA GLY A 95 -6.23 9.28 4.85
C GLY A 95 -7.12 9.94 3.79
N LYS A 96 -7.29 11.25 3.91
CA LYS A 96 -8.04 12.14 3.03
C LYS A 96 -7.08 13.17 2.43
N ALA A 97 -6.26 12.71 1.50
CA ALA A 97 -5.24 13.51 0.82
C ALA A 97 -4.78 12.76 -0.44
N LEU A 98 -4.08 13.45 -1.34
CA LEU A 98 -3.26 12.78 -2.35
C LEU A 98 -2.21 11.90 -1.65
N GLY A 99 -2.21 10.60 -1.95
CA GLY A 99 -1.50 9.54 -1.23
C GLY A 99 -2.42 8.72 -0.30
N GLY A 100 -3.59 9.24 0.06
CA GLY A 100 -4.59 8.56 0.89
C GLY A 100 -3.99 8.09 2.21
N SER A 101 -4.26 6.84 2.59
CA SER A 101 -3.83 6.32 3.90
C SER A 101 -2.31 6.17 4.04
N SER A 102 -1.51 6.18 2.96
CA SER A 102 -0.05 6.22 3.10
C SER A 102 0.49 7.55 3.60
N THR A 103 -0.32 8.62 3.63
CA THR A 103 0.07 9.92 4.20
C THR A 103 -0.11 10.01 5.73
N ILE A 104 -0.89 9.10 6.32
CA ILE A 104 -1.22 9.13 7.76
C ILE A 104 -0.86 7.83 8.50
N ASN A 105 -0.26 6.86 7.82
CA ASN A 105 0.05 5.57 8.42
C ASN A 105 1.31 5.62 9.32
N PHE A 106 1.71 4.45 9.82
CA PHE A 106 2.84 4.28 10.72
C PHE A 106 4.16 3.96 10.00
N ASN A 107 4.24 4.18 8.68
CA ASN A 107 5.38 3.84 7.82
C ASN A 107 5.78 2.35 7.87
N ALA A 108 4.86 1.47 8.26
CA ALA A 108 5.13 0.05 8.40
C ALA A 108 5.16 -0.65 7.03
N TRP A 109 6.30 -1.27 6.70
CA TRP A 109 6.44 -2.15 5.55
C TRP A 109 6.60 -3.59 6.01
N THR A 110 5.53 -4.37 5.88
CA THR A 110 5.53 -5.80 6.24
C THR A 110 4.97 -6.62 5.08
N LYS A 111 5.45 -7.85 4.95
CA LYS A 111 4.91 -8.82 3.98
C LYS A 111 4.17 -9.90 4.78
N PRO A 112 2.96 -10.28 4.36
CA PRO A 112 2.20 -11.34 5.01
C PRO A 112 2.91 -12.69 4.88
N PRO A 113 2.54 -13.66 5.74
CA PRO A 113 2.95 -15.05 5.56
C PRO A 113 2.57 -15.55 4.16
N ALA A 114 3.45 -16.32 3.52
CA ALA A 114 3.19 -16.89 2.20
C ALA A 114 1.87 -17.68 2.17
N LYS A 115 1.60 -18.45 3.23
CA LYS A 115 0.37 -19.24 3.38
C LYS A 115 -0.91 -18.38 3.34
N ASP A 116 -0.90 -17.18 3.91
CA ASP A 116 -2.06 -16.29 3.87
C ASP A 116 -2.33 -15.82 2.43
N ILE A 117 -1.28 -15.58 1.65
CA ILE A 117 -1.39 -15.18 0.25
C ILE A 117 -1.78 -16.37 -0.64
N ASP A 118 -1.16 -17.53 -0.46
CA ASP A 118 -1.50 -18.75 -1.22
C ASP A 118 -2.97 -19.15 -0.99
N ALA A 119 -3.50 -18.92 0.21
CA ALA A 119 -4.93 -19.14 0.49
C ALA A 119 -5.87 -18.27 -0.37
N ILE A 120 -5.44 -17.07 -0.82
CA ILE A 120 -6.24 -16.26 -1.76
C ILE A 120 -6.40 -17.00 -3.09
N GLU A 121 -5.34 -17.65 -3.57
CA GLU A 121 -5.37 -18.45 -4.80
C GLU A 121 -6.19 -19.73 -4.61
N GLU A 122 -6.03 -20.44 -3.49
CA GLU A 122 -6.82 -21.63 -3.13
C GLU A 122 -8.34 -21.35 -3.07
N LEU A 123 -8.74 -20.12 -2.76
CA LEU A 123 -10.14 -19.68 -2.77
C LEU A 123 -10.75 -19.49 -4.16
N GLY A 124 -9.97 -19.72 -5.23
CA GLY A 124 -10.41 -19.68 -6.62
C GLY A 124 -9.87 -18.49 -7.41
N ASN A 125 -8.76 -17.89 -6.99
CA ASN A 125 -8.19 -16.69 -7.61
C ASN A 125 -6.80 -16.97 -8.21
N PRO A 126 -6.73 -17.66 -9.36
CA PRO A 126 -5.45 -18.03 -9.97
C PRO A 126 -4.56 -16.79 -10.22
N GLY A 127 -3.27 -16.93 -9.93
CA GLY A 127 -2.28 -15.86 -10.05
C GLY A 127 -2.22 -14.90 -8.87
N TRP A 128 -2.98 -15.12 -7.80
CA TRP A 128 -2.91 -14.30 -6.58
C TRP A 128 -2.12 -14.96 -5.42
N GLY A 129 -1.40 -16.04 -5.70
CA GLY A 129 -0.51 -16.71 -4.74
C GLY A 129 0.82 -16.01 -4.49
N TRP A 130 1.60 -16.57 -3.56
CA TRP A 130 2.83 -15.97 -3.03
C TRP A 130 3.89 -15.72 -4.10
N ALA A 131 3.98 -16.57 -5.11
CA ALA A 131 4.95 -16.39 -6.19
C ALA A 131 4.78 -15.05 -6.92
N GLU A 132 3.54 -14.71 -7.26
CA GLU A 132 3.18 -13.45 -7.91
C GLU A 132 3.31 -12.27 -6.94
N TYR A 133 2.85 -12.43 -5.69
CA TYR A 133 3.02 -11.42 -4.64
C TYR A 133 4.50 -11.07 -4.41
N SER A 134 5.37 -12.07 -4.31
CA SER A 134 6.81 -11.90 -4.12
C SER A 134 7.47 -11.19 -5.30
N LYS A 135 7.05 -11.51 -6.54
CA LYS A 135 7.46 -10.76 -7.74
C LYS A 135 7.07 -9.29 -7.64
N TYR A 136 5.80 -8.97 -7.42
CA TYR A 136 5.34 -7.58 -7.43
C TYR A 136 5.87 -6.76 -6.24
N THR A 137 5.99 -7.34 -5.05
CA THR A 137 6.61 -6.62 -3.92
C THR A 137 8.05 -6.21 -4.22
N ARG A 138 8.83 -7.05 -4.91
CA ARG A 138 10.21 -6.72 -5.29
C ARG A 138 10.31 -5.63 -6.34
N LEU A 139 9.27 -5.46 -7.17
CA LEU A 139 9.19 -4.35 -8.12
C LEU A 139 8.83 -3.02 -7.43
N SER A 140 8.08 -3.07 -6.33
CA SER A 140 7.66 -1.88 -5.59
C SER A 140 8.71 -1.34 -4.62
N GLU A 141 9.62 -2.18 -4.12
CA GLU A 141 10.55 -1.81 -3.04
C GLU A 141 12.01 -1.72 -3.50
N THR A 142 12.78 -0.87 -2.82
CA THR A 142 14.24 -0.86 -2.82
C THR A 142 14.72 -1.08 -1.39
N TYR A 143 15.37 -2.21 -1.14
CA TYR A 143 15.97 -2.49 0.15
C TYR A 143 17.30 -1.76 0.31
N VAL A 144 17.30 -0.77 1.19
CA VAL A 144 18.50 -0.04 1.57
C VAL A 144 19.17 -0.79 2.70
N VAL A 145 20.30 -1.43 2.39
CA VAL A 145 21.14 -2.04 3.42
C VAL A 145 21.75 -0.92 4.25
N SER A 146 21.40 -0.84 5.53
CA SER A 146 22.10 0.03 6.47
C SER A 146 23.53 -0.50 6.66
N PHE A 147 24.48 -0.11 5.81
CA PHE A 147 25.90 -0.30 6.09
C PHE A 147 26.48 1.01 6.62
N VAL A 148 27.29 0.89 7.67
CA VAL A 148 28.16 1.95 8.14
C VAL A 148 29.09 2.36 7.01
N SER A 149 28.87 3.52 6.43
CA SER A 149 29.96 4.36 5.93
C SER A 149 29.52 5.82 5.98
N ILE A 150 29.86 6.46 7.10
CA ILE A 150 30.16 7.89 7.13
C ILE A 150 31.20 8.12 6.01
N HIS A 151 30.90 9.05 5.08
CA HIS A 151 31.80 9.64 4.06
C HIS A 151 31.62 9.26 2.57
N SER A 152 30.44 9.40 1.95
CA SER A 152 30.45 9.93 0.55
C SER A 152 29.12 10.35 -0.09
N THR A 153 27.94 10.06 0.47
CA THR A 153 26.69 10.62 -0.10
C THR A 153 25.69 11.03 0.99
N PRO A 154 25.08 12.22 0.90
CA PRO A 154 24.12 12.69 1.88
C PRO A 154 22.75 12.12 1.49
N ARG A 155 22.47 10.85 1.82
CA ARG A 155 21.10 10.33 1.81
C ARG A 155 21.03 9.02 2.63
N HIS A 156 20.18 9.04 3.67
CA HIS A 156 19.63 7.90 4.44
C HIS A 156 20.26 7.52 5.80
N LEU A 157 20.16 8.46 6.74
CA LEU A 157 19.53 8.43 8.07
C LEU A 157 19.06 7.10 8.71
N PHE A 158 19.93 6.16 9.04
CA PHE A 158 19.68 5.26 10.18
C PHE A 158 20.92 5.16 11.06
N HIS A 159 20.75 5.34 12.37
CA HIS A 159 21.82 5.11 13.32
C HIS A 159 22.05 3.58 13.39
N PRO A 160 23.26 3.06 13.12
CA PRO A 160 23.52 1.63 13.29
C PRO A 160 23.33 1.22 14.76
N ALA A 161 22.90 -0.01 15.01
CA ALA A 161 22.89 -0.56 16.38
C ALA A 161 24.31 -0.58 16.95
N ALA A 162 24.41 -0.54 18.28
CA ALA A 162 25.70 -0.73 18.94
C ALA A 162 26.29 -2.08 18.52
N LYS A 163 27.61 -2.12 18.29
CA LYS A 163 28.30 -3.33 17.81
C LYS A 163 27.98 -4.57 18.66
N GLU A 164 27.92 -4.41 19.97
CA GLU A 164 27.56 -5.47 20.92
C GLU A 164 26.17 -6.07 20.67
N GLN A 165 25.17 -5.24 20.35
CA GLN A 165 23.81 -5.70 20.03
C GLN A 165 23.75 -6.40 18.67
N ALA A 166 24.46 -5.87 17.67
CA ALA A 166 24.53 -6.48 16.34
C ALA A 166 25.23 -7.85 16.37
N ASP A 167 26.26 -7.99 17.22
CA ASP A 167 26.98 -9.24 17.42
C ASP A 167 26.14 -10.27 18.21
N ALA A 168 25.37 -9.83 19.22
CA ALA A 168 24.53 -10.71 20.05
C ALA A 168 23.23 -11.17 19.36
N HIS A 169 22.67 -10.33 18.47
CA HIS A 169 21.43 -10.62 17.75
C HIS A 169 21.59 -10.35 16.24
N PRO A 170 22.42 -11.13 15.54
CA PRO A 170 22.69 -10.90 14.13
C PRO A 170 21.42 -11.13 13.30
N GLN A 171 20.81 -10.06 12.83
CA GLN A 171 19.74 -10.14 11.83
C GLN A 171 20.36 -10.16 10.44
N THR A 172 20.34 -11.33 9.79
CA THR A 172 20.73 -11.43 8.38
C THR A 172 19.45 -11.32 7.54
N PRO A 173 19.17 -10.15 6.91
CA PRO A 173 18.01 -10.02 6.05
C PRO A 173 18.16 -11.00 4.88
N ASN A 174 17.10 -11.75 4.56
CA ASN A 174 17.10 -12.59 3.38
C ASN A 174 16.90 -11.71 2.12
N LEU A 175 18.02 -11.35 1.49
CA LEU A 175 18.07 -10.45 0.34
C LEU A 175 17.39 -11.04 -0.92
N ALA A 176 17.16 -12.36 -1.00
CA ALA A 176 16.46 -12.96 -2.13
C ALA A 176 14.98 -12.53 -2.20
N PHE A 177 14.42 -12.08 -1.08
CA PHE A 177 13.04 -11.59 -0.96
C PHE A 177 12.94 -10.06 -0.95
N ARG A 178 13.97 -9.36 -1.45
CA ARG A 178 14.06 -7.91 -1.42
C ARG A 178 14.20 -7.31 -2.83
N GLY A 179 13.42 -6.27 -3.08
CA GLY A 179 13.56 -5.44 -4.28
C GLY A 179 14.78 -4.53 -4.20
N LYS A 180 15.25 -4.06 -5.37
CA LYS A 180 16.49 -3.27 -5.50
C LYS A 180 16.31 -1.94 -6.21
N ASP A 181 15.27 -1.82 -7.02
CA ASP A 181 15.08 -0.70 -7.95
C ASP A 181 13.64 -0.14 -7.91
N GLY A 182 12.83 -0.57 -6.93
CA GLY A 182 11.48 -0.08 -6.72
C GLY A 182 11.44 1.31 -6.07
N PRO A 183 10.36 2.08 -6.27
CA PRO A 183 10.26 3.46 -5.79
C PRO A 183 10.16 3.58 -4.25
N VAL A 184 9.69 2.54 -3.55
CA VAL A 184 9.53 2.57 -2.09
C VAL A 184 10.82 2.15 -1.41
N GLN A 185 11.48 3.10 -0.73
CA GLN A 185 12.67 2.78 0.05
C GLN A 185 12.29 2.10 1.36
N ILE A 186 12.89 0.94 1.62
CA ILE A 186 12.66 0.17 2.84
C ILE A 186 13.98 -0.15 3.53
N ALA A 187 13.94 -0.23 4.86
CA ALA A 187 15.05 -0.69 5.67
C ALA A 187 14.49 -1.58 6.80
N VAL A 188 15.29 -2.55 7.25
CA VAL A 188 15.00 -3.27 8.50
C VAL A 188 15.89 -2.67 9.58
N PRO A 189 15.33 -2.16 10.70
CA PRO A 189 16.14 -1.61 11.78
C PRO A 189 17.06 -2.69 12.37
N PHE A 190 18.32 -2.37 12.65
CA PHE A 190 19.26 -3.29 13.29
C PHE A 190 18.83 -3.73 14.70
N SER A 191 18.02 -2.92 15.37
CA SER A 191 17.47 -3.21 16.69
C SER A 191 16.01 -3.61 16.56
N VAL A 192 15.77 -4.88 16.27
CA VAL A 192 14.47 -5.48 16.59
C VAL A 192 14.68 -6.19 17.93
N THR A 193 14.30 -5.53 19.03
CA THR A 193 14.30 -6.19 20.34
C THR A 193 13.36 -7.40 20.27
N SER A 194 13.61 -8.40 21.11
CA SER A 194 12.86 -9.66 21.17
C SER A 194 11.32 -9.50 21.27
N ILE A 195 10.83 -8.29 21.58
CA ILE A 195 9.43 -7.90 21.49
C ILE A 195 8.82 -8.14 20.10
N CYS A 196 9.56 -8.02 19.00
CA CYS A 196 9.02 -8.25 17.65
C CYS A 196 9.25 -9.67 17.11
N THR A 197 10.02 -10.51 17.82
CA THR A 197 10.23 -11.91 17.46
C THR A 197 9.28 -12.86 18.20
N ASP A 198 8.54 -12.35 19.18
CA ASP A 198 7.43 -13.08 19.77
C ASP A 198 6.30 -13.20 18.74
N PRO A 199 5.69 -14.39 18.54
CA PRO A 199 4.65 -14.63 17.52
C PRO A 199 3.35 -13.81 17.73
N TRP A 200 3.31 -12.92 18.72
CA TRP A 200 2.13 -12.18 19.14
C TRP A 200 2.20 -10.65 18.99
N ASN A 201 3.37 -10.04 18.71
CA ASN A 201 3.57 -8.62 19.03
C ASN A 201 3.77 -7.62 17.88
N LEU A 202 3.58 -8.01 16.62
CA LEU A 202 3.29 -7.04 15.57
C LEU A 202 2.22 -7.56 14.60
N LEU A 203 1.09 -8.02 15.17
CA LEU A 203 -0.16 -8.19 14.41
C LEU A 203 -0.71 -6.79 14.07
N ALA A 204 -0.10 -6.12 13.10
CA ALA A 204 -0.78 -5.06 12.38
C ALA A 204 -1.77 -5.76 11.44
N VAL A 205 -3.05 -5.75 11.81
CA VAL A 205 -4.14 -6.24 10.96
C VAL A 205 -4.95 -5.03 10.52
N ASP A 206 -4.84 -4.68 9.24
CA ASP A 206 -5.71 -3.69 8.62
C ASP A 206 -6.91 -4.40 8.01
N THR A 207 -8.09 -3.77 8.04
CA THR A 207 -9.29 -4.36 7.43
C THR A 207 -9.17 -4.46 5.92
N VAL A 208 -9.53 -5.62 5.40
CA VAL A 208 -9.64 -5.93 3.98
C VAL A 208 -11.03 -6.54 3.67
N GLY A 209 -11.30 -6.84 2.39
CA GLY A 209 -12.45 -7.68 2.01
C GLY A 209 -13.78 -6.96 1.77
N SER A 210 -13.83 -5.62 1.82
CA SER A 210 -15.04 -4.84 1.50
C SER A 210 -15.55 -5.05 0.07
N THR A 211 -14.67 -5.44 -0.86
CA THR A 211 -14.95 -5.70 -2.28
C THR A 211 -14.34 -7.04 -2.69
N SER A 212 -14.56 -8.06 -1.85
CA SER A 212 -13.90 -9.37 -1.90
C SER A 212 -13.84 -9.99 -3.30
N MET A 213 -12.64 -10.42 -3.68
CA MET A 213 -12.33 -11.22 -4.86
C MET A 213 -12.61 -12.69 -4.58
N LEU A 214 -13.87 -13.08 -4.81
CA LEU A 214 -14.39 -14.44 -4.67
C LEU A 214 -15.27 -14.77 -5.88
N PRO A 215 -15.57 -16.05 -6.12
CA PRO A 215 -16.62 -16.43 -7.05
C PRO A 215 -17.96 -15.73 -6.76
N LEU A 216 -18.70 -15.38 -7.81
CA LEU A 216 -19.97 -14.65 -7.70
C LEU A 216 -21.02 -15.42 -6.86
N ASP A 217 -21.07 -16.74 -6.99
CA ASP A 217 -21.93 -17.64 -6.20
C ASP A 217 -21.53 -17.72 -4.72
N LYS A 218 -20.33 -17.23 -4.37
CA LYS A 218 -19.84 -17.05 -3.00
C LYS A 218 -19.89 -15.59 -2.53
N GLN A 219 -20.75 -14.77 -3.14
CA GLN A 219 -20.92 -13.34 -2.83
C GLN A 219 -19.68 -12.48 -3.14
N GLY A 220 -18.84 -12.91 -4.09
CA GLY A 220 -17.74 -12.08 -4.56
C GLY A 220 -18.21 -10.82 -5.29
N VAL A 221 -17.39 -9.77 -5.22
CA VAL A 221 -17.64 -8.46 -5.84
C VAL A 221 -16.82 -8.30 -7.12
N VAL A 222 -15.59 -8.80 -7.13
CA VAL A 222 -14.68 -8.72 -8.29
C VAL A 222 -14.14 -10.08 -8.70
N SER A 223 -13.85 -10.23 -10.00
CA SER A 223 -13.14 -11.40 -10.54
C SER A 223 -11.64 -11.35 -10.26
N PRO A 224 -10.88 -12.44 -10.50
CA PRO A 224 -9.42 -12.43 -10.41
C PRO A 224 -8.72 -11.39 -11.30
N GLU A 225 -9.39 -10.89 -12.34
CA GLU A 225 -8.94 -9.80 -13.22
C GLU A 225 -9.37 -8.41 -12.73
N LEU A 226 -9.80 -8.32 -11.48
CA LEU A 226 -10.24 -7.11 -10.76
C LEU A 226 -11.51 -6.47 -11.30
N LYS A 227 -12.21 -7.12 -12.24
CA LYS A 227 -13.43 -6.59 -12.85
C LYS A 227 -14.61 -6.78 -11.89
N VAL A 228 -15.40 -5.72 -11.70
CA VAL A 228 -16.63 -5.80 -10.90
C VAL A 228 -17.66 -6.61 -11.67
N TYR A 229 -18.23 -7.63 -11.02
CA TYR A 229 -19.25 -8.47 -11.64
C TYR A 229 -20.47 -7.64 -12.07
N GLY A 230 -21.02 -7.95 -13.25
CA GLY A 230 -22.17 -7.23 -13.80
C GLY A 230 -21.84 -5.87 -14.42
N THR A 231 -20.57 -5.47 -14.49
CA THR A 231 -20.14 -4.22 -15.13
C THR A 231 -19.33 -4.49 -16.40
N ALA A 232 -19.29 -3.51 -17.32
CA ALA A 232 -18.53 -3.61 -18.56
C ALA A 232 -17.08 -3.09 -18.45
N ASN A 233 -16.87 -2.05 -17.63
CA ASN A 233 -15.63 -1.26 -17.65
C ASN A 233 -15.16 -0.79 -16.25
N LEU A 234 -15.64 -1.42 -15.17
CA LEU A 234 -15.24 -1.07 -13.81
C LEU A 234 -14.31 -2.12 -13.20
N ARG A 235 -13.22 -1.66 -12.58
CA ARG A 235 -12.31 -2.48 -11.78
C ARG A 235 -12.14 -1.91 -10.38
N VAL A 236 -11.87 -2.78 -9.40
CA VAL A 236 -11.44 -2.35 -8.06
C VAL A 236 -9.96 -2.68 -7.89
N VAL A 237 -9.16 -1.66 -7.61
CA VAL A 237 -7.72 -1.79 -7.36
C VAL A 237 -7.45 -1.19 -5.98
N ASP A 238 -7.65 -2.00 -4.96
CA ASP A 238 -7.49 -1.65 -3.55
C ASP A 238 -7.33 -2.94 -2.72
N VAL A 239 -6.83 -2.86 -1.49
CA VAL A 239 -6.75 -4.04 -0.62
C VAL A 239 -8.13 -4.56 -0.18
N GLY A 240 -9.20 -3.78 -0.37
CA GLY A 240 -10.58 -4.23 -0.21
C GLY A 240 -10.93 -5.48 -1.02
N ILE A 241 -10.17 -5.82 -2.06
CA ILE A 241 -10.37 -7.05 -2.84
C ILE A 241 -9.91 -8.31 -2.12
N VAL A 242 -9.03 -8.21 -1.11
CA VAL A 242 -8.43 -9.38 -0.47
C VAL A 242 -9.51 -10.12 0.33
N PRO A 243 -9.87 -11.37 -0.03
CA PRO A 243 -11.09 -12.02 0.46
C PRO A 243 -10.97 -12.59 1.88
N ILE A 244 -9.76 -12.61 2.43
CA ILE A 244 -9.45 -13.12 3.77
C ILE A 244 -8.50 -12.18 4.49
N GLN A 245 -8.61 -12.12 5.82
CA GLN A 245 -7.67 -11.35 6.62
C GLN A 245 -6.26 -11.92 6.47
N ILE A 246 -5.29 -11.04 6.23
CA ILE A 246 -3.87 -11.39 6.20
C ILE A 246 -3.19 -10.83 7.45
N ALA A 247 -2.20 -11.56 7.97
CA ALA A 247 -1.44 -11.16 9.16
C ALA A 247 -0.30 -10.20 8.80
N SER A 248 -0.64 -9.00 8.30
CA SER A 248 0.33 -7.98 7.87
C SER A 248 -0.30 -6.60 7.79
N HIS A 249 0.50 -5.55 7.98
CA HIS A 249 0.13 -4.21 7.52
C HIS A 249 -0.04 -4.26 6.00
N VAL A 250 -1.11 -3.67 5.48
CA VAL A 250 -1.54 -3.90 4.10
C VAL A 250 -0.82 -3.07 3.06
N LEU A 251 0.04 -2.13 3.46
CA LEU A 251 0.69 -1.20 2.53
C LEU A 251 1.41 -1.91 1.37
N ALA A 252 2.22 -2.93 1.67
CA ALA A 252 2.91 -3.71 0.63
C ALA A 252 1.91 -4.42 -0.29
N THR A 253 0.85 -5.01 0.27
CA THR A 253 -0.23 -5.65 -0.49
C THR A 253 -0.97 -4.67 -1.39
N THR A 254 -1.18 -3.43 -0.96
CA THR A 254 -1.81 -2.37 -1.76
C THR A 254 -0.93 -2.02 -2.97
N TYR A 255 0.39 -1.87 -2.79
CA TYR A 255 1.33 -1.67 -3.90
C TYR A 255 1.34 -2.86 -4.88
N VAL A 256 1.40 -4.10 -4.36
CA VAL A 256 1.33 -5.32 -5.18
C VAL A 256 0.06 -5.35 -6.02
N THR A 257 -1.07 -5.04 -5.41
CA THR A 257 -2.38 -5.03 -6.08
C THR A 257 -2.38 -4.04 -7.24
N ALA A 258 -1.85 -2.83 -7.04
CA ALA A 258 -1.78 -1.81 -8.07
C ALA A 258 -0.78 -2.14 -9.19
N GLU A 259 0.40 -2.66 -8.86
CA GLU A 259 1.40 -3.10 -9.85
C GLU A 259 0.86 -4.24 -10.71
N LYS A 260 0.23 -5.25 -10.09
CA LYS A 260 -0.38 -6.36 -10.81
C LYS A 260 -1.55 -5.88 -11.68
N ALA A 261 -2.38 -4.96 -11.18
CA ALA A 261 -3.46 -4.36 -11.96
C ALA A 261 -2.95 -3.63 -13.21
N ALA A 262 -1.85 -2.88 -13.10
CA ALA A 262 -1.24 -2.20 -14.23
C ALA A 262 -0.81 -3.18 -15.33
N ASP A 263 -0.15 -4.29 -14.94
CA ASP A 263 0.25 -5.34 -15.90
C ASP A 263 -0.98 -6.00 -16.56
N MET A 264 -2.06 -6.25 -15.80
CA MET A 264 -3.31 -6.80 -16.34
C MET A 264 -4.00 -5.85 -17.33
N ILE A 265 -4.01 -4.55 -17.02
CA ILE A 265 -4.68 -3.53 -17.84
C ILE A 265 -3.90 -3.26 -19.13
N THR A 266 -2.58 -3.17 -19.03
CA THR A 266 -1.71 -2.86 -20.18
C THR A 266 -1.35 -4.09 -21.03
N GLY A 267 -1.51 -5.30 -20.46
CA GLY A 267 -1.03 -6.54 -21.08
C GLY A 267 0.50 -6.64 -21.13
N LYS A 268 1.23 -5.75 -20.45
CA LYS A 268 2.70 -5.69 -20.42
C LYS A 268 3.18 -6.11 -19.04
N THR A 269 4.00 -7.15 -18.95
CA THR A 269 4.59 -7.57 -17.67
C THR A 269 5.91 -6.85 -17.41
N ARG A 270 6.06 -6.22 -16.24
CA ARG A 270 7.35 -5.64 -15.83
C ARG A 270 8.36 -6.74 -15.52
N LYS A 271 9.59 -6.60 -16.05
CA LYS A 271 10.71 -7.50 -15.74
C LYS A 271 11.34 -7.11 -14.41
N ILE A 272 11.70 -8.12 -13.62
CA ILE A 272 12.50 -7.98 -12.38
C ILE A 272 13.96 -7.79 -12.77
#